data_AF-A0A034W6Q0-F1
#
_entry.id   AF-A0A034W6Q0-F1
#
_cell.length_a   1.000
_cell.length_b   1.000
_cell.length_c   1.000
_cell.angle_alpha   90.00
_cell.angle_beta   90.00
_cell.angle_gamma   90.00
#
_symmetry.space_group_name_H-M   'P 1'
#
loop_
_entity.id
_entity.type
_entity.pdbx_description
1 polymer ?
#
loop_
_entity_poly.entity_id
_entity_poly.type
_entity_poly.pdbx_seq_one_letter_code
_entity_poly.pdbx_strand_id
1 'polypeptide(L)'
;TLQQFTYFVATLITIKMVGCVIAFVVFRKFFKLPYSTIAMMGLAGCVLDHLTRGLAQEFWQMYMASSFGLMSGITVPMLQAIVALAVPSNELGKIYSLVSCAQTMSPLLSAPLYTFIYNKTLNFYPGFFNFITTGLYLECFCVMILINYYERRVTKRVKATEAKNAEKETSENNPTA
;
A
#
# COMPACT_ATOMS: atom_id res chain seq x y z
N THR A 1 -7.67 32.19 6.45
CA THR A 1 -8.58 32.17 5.27
C THR A 1 -8.36 30.90 4.47
N LEU A 2 -9.39 30.40 3.78
CA LEU A 2 -9.38 29.12 3.05
C LEU A 2 -8.19 29.01 2.06
N GLN A 3 -7.82 30.13 1.45
CA GLN A 3 -6.73 30.21 0.48
C GLN A 3 -5.34 29.90 1.08
N GLN A 4 -5.06 30.40 2.29
CA GLN A 4 -3.81 30.11 3.01
C GLN A 4 -3.73 28.62 3.40
N PHE A 5 -4.87 28.02 3.76
CA PHE A 5 -4.96 26.58 4.03
C PHE A 5 -4.71 25.75 2.77
N THR A 6 -5.28 26.13 1.62
CA THR A 6 -5.03 25.46 0.34
C THR A 6 -3.55 25.54 -0.07
N TYR A 7 -2.91 26.70 0.03
CA TYR A 7 -1.48 26.85 -0.26
C TYR A 7 -0.60 26.02 0.68
N PHE A 8 -0.95 25.97 1.96
CA PHE A 8 -0.27 25.14 2.94
C PHE A 8 -0.38 23.64 2.60
N VAL A 9 -1.58 23.16 2.29
CA VAL A 9 -1.81 21.76 1.87
C VAL A 9 -1.08 21.43 0.58
N ALA A 10 -1.09 22.33 -0.42
CA ALA A 10 -0.35 22.14 -1.67
C ALA A 10 1.16 22.03 -1.44
N THR A 11 1.70 22.86 -0.55
CA THR A 11 3.12 22.83 -0.17
C THR A 11 3.47 21.51 0.53
N LEU A 12 2.62 21.06 1.46
CA LEU A 12 2.78 19.78 2.13
C LEU A 12 2.75 18.60 1.15
N ILE A 13 1.82 18.59 0.20
CA ILE A 13 1.73 17.53 -0.82
C ILE A 13 3.01 17.51 -1.66
N THR A 14 3.52 18.67 -2.07
CA THR A 14 4.75 18.78 -2.86
C THR A 14 5.95 18.23 -2.11
N ILE A 15 6.13 18.64 -0.84
CA ILE A 15 7.20 18.12 0.03
C ILE A 15 7.06 16.61 0.20
N LYS A 16 5.84 16.11 0.39
CA LYS A 16 5.57 14.67 0.49
C LYS A 16 5.96 13.92 -0.78
N MET A 17 5.62 14.43 -1.97
CA MET A 17 5.98 13.78 -3.23
C MET A 17 7.49 13.69 -3.41
N VAL A 18 8.21 14.79 -3.15
CA VAL A 18 9.68 14.81 -3.24
C VAL A 18 10.30 13.85 -2.21
N GLY A 19 9.81 13.88 -0.97
CA GLY A 19 10.25 12.97 0.10
C GLY A 19 10.02 11.50 -0.24
N CYS A 20 8.88 11.16 -0.86
CA CYS A 20 8.59 9.81 -1.32
C CYS A 20 9.57 9.33 -2.39
N VAL A 21 9.89 10.17 -3.38
CA VAL A 21 10.85 9.82 -4.44
C VAL A 21 12.23 9.56 -3.84
N ILE A 22 12.68 10.43 -2.94
CA ILE A 22 13.97 10.26 -2.26
C ILE A 22 13.97 8.96 -1.43
N ALA A 23 12.94 8.73 -0.61
CA ALA A 23 12.84 7.52 0.20
C ALA A 23 12.81 6.24 -0.65
N PHE A 24 12.07 6.25 -1.77
CA PHE A 24 12.06 5.14 -2.72
C PHE A 24 13.45 4.88 -3.31
N VAL A 25 14.14 5.93 -3.79
CA VAL A 25 15.49 5.81 -4.34
C VAL A 25 16.46 5.27 -3.29
N VAL A 26 16.38 5.72 -2.04
CA VAL A 26 17.19 5.21 -0.94
C VAL A 26 16.91 3.73 -0.67
N PHE A 27 15.65 3.33 -0.48
CA PHE A 27 15.30 1.94 -0.22
C PHE A 27 15.67 0.99 -1.37
N ARG A 28 15.58 1.44 -2.62
CA ARG A 28 15.90 0.62 -3.78
C ARG A 28 17.40 0.59 -4.08
N LYS A 29 18.06 1.75 -4.09
CA LYS A 29 19.48 1.86 -4.49
C LYS A 29 20.43 1.48 -3.36
N PHE A 30 20.11 1.84 -2.13
CA PHE A 30 20.96 1.57 -0.97
C PHE A 30 20.64 0.21 -0.33
N PHE A 31 19.35 -0.07 -0.07
CA PHE A 31 18.93 -1.29 0.64
C PHE A 31 18.54 -2.45 -0.27
N LYS A 32 18.43 -2.25 -1.60
CA LYS A 32 18.08 -3.28 -2.61
C LYS A 32 16.83 -4.10 -2.25
N LEU A 33 15.86 -3.47 -1.59
CA LEU A 33 14.64 -4.15 -1.15
C LEU A 33 13.73 -4.49 -2.34
N PRO A 34 13.05 -5.64 -2.32
CA PRO A 34 12.07 -5.99 -3.35
C PRO A 34 10.81 -5.12 -3.24
N TYR A 35 10.13 -4.89 -4.37
CA TYR A 35 8.94 -4.04 -4.45
C TYR A 35 7.87 -4.40 -3.41
N SER A 36 7.65 -5.70 -3.16
CA SER A 36 6.69 -6.15 -2.15
C SER A 36 7.04 -5.70 -0.73
N THR A 37 8.32 -5.72 -0.34
CA THR A 37 8.74 -5.27 1.01
C THR A 37 8.58 -3.76 1.17
N ILE A 38 8.91 -2.99 0.13
CA ILE A 38 8.72 -1.53 0.13
C ILE A 38 7.21 -1.20 0.21
N ALA A 39 6.37 -1.94 -0.49
CA ALA A 39 4.91 -1.79 -0.43
C ALA A 39 4.35 -2.08 0.98
N MET A 40 4.82 -3.15 1.64
CA MET A 40 4.40 -3.46 3.03
C MET A 40 4.81 -2.37 4.02
N MET A 41 6.02 -1.82 3.88
CA MET A 41 6.49 -0.72 4.73
C MET A 41 5.64 0.55 4.51
N GLY A 42 5.27 0.85 3.26
CA GLY A 42 4.35 1.93 2.93
C GLY A 42 2.98 1.76 3.58
N LEU A 43 2.41 0.55 3.51
CA LEU A 43 1.12 0.24 4.14
C LEU A 43 1.16 0.33 5.67
N ALA A 44 2.24 -0.15 6.29
CA ALA A 44 2.44 0.04 7.73
C ALA A 44 2.48 1.53 8.11
N GLY A 45 3.13 2.35 7.28
CA GLY A 45 3.10 3.82 7.40
C GLY A 45 1.69 4.40 7.26
N CYS A 46 0.87 3.91 6.32
CA CYS A 46 -0.54 4.32 6.17
C CYS A 46 -1.36 4.03 7.44
N VAL A 47 -1.21 2.83 8.00
CA VAL A 47 -1.91 2.42 9.23
C VAL A 47 -1.49 3.32 10.39
N LEU A 48 -0.19 3.56 10.55
CA LEU A 48 0.33 4.42 11.62
C LEU A 48 -0.14 5.87 11.48
N ASP A 49 -0.13 6.44 10.27
CA ASP A 49 -0.60 7.83 10.00
C ASP A 49 -2.09 7.99 10.35
N HIS A 50 -2.94 7.05 9.93
CA HIS A 50 -4.38 7.12 10.22
C HIS A 50 -4.70 6.81 11.67
N LEU A 51 -3.99 5.89 12.30
CA LEU A 51 -4.13 5.58 13.72
C LEU A 51 -3.72 6.78 14.58
N THR A 52 -2.58 7.41 14.29
CA THR A 52 -2.15 8.61 15.00
C THR A 52 -3.07 9.80 14.74
N ARG A 53 -3.64 9.96 13.53
CA ARG A 53 -4.68 10.97 13.26
C ARG A 53 -5.99 10.71 14.00
N GLY A 54 -6.38 9.45 14.18
CA GLY A 54 -7.59 9.07 14.92
C GLY A 54 -7.44 9.22 16.43
N LEU A 55 -6.22 9.05 16.94
CA LEU A 55 -5.86 9.28 18.34
C LEU A 55 -5.43 10.73 18.62
N ALA A 56 -5.24 11.55 17.58
CA ALA A 56 -4.78 12.92 17.73
C ALA A 56 -5.86 13.78 18.40
N GLN A 57 -5.65 14.12 19.67
CA GLN A 57 -6.41 15.13 20.40
C GLN A 57 -5.72 16.50 20.38
N GLU A 58 -4.40 16.51 20.10
CA GLU A 58 -3.55 17.70 20.15
C GLU A 58 -2.80 17.97 18.82
N PHE A 59 -2.54 19.25 18.50
CA PHE A 59 -1.89 19.67 17.25
C PHE A 59 -0.48 19.06 17.05
N TRP A 60 0.26 18.79 18.13
CA TRP A 60 1.59 18.18 18.02
C TRP A 60 1.54 16.73 17.49
N GLN A 61 0.46 16.00 17.78
CA GLN A 61 0.29 14.62 17.32
C GLN A 61 0.05 14.56 15.81
N MET A 62 -0.57 15.60 15.22
CA MET A 62 -0.73 15.72 13.76
C MET A 62 0.59 15.89 13.00
N TYR A 63 1.60 16.56 13.59
CA TYR A 63 2.91 16.68 12.97
C TYR A 63 3.67 15.34 12.99
N MET A 64 3.59 14.59 14.10
CA MET A 64 4.15 13.24 14.17
C MET A 64 3.48 12.30 13.16
N ALA A 65 2.15 12.34 13.06
CA ALA A 65 1.40 11.57 12.06
C ALA A 65 1.88 11.90 10.64
N SER A 66 2.11 13.18 10.35
CA SER A 66 2.58 13.63 9.04
C SER A 66 3.95 13.06 8.65
N SER A 67 4.84 12.80 9.62
CA SER A 67 6.11 12.11 9.39
C SER A 67 5.93 10.65 8.99
N PHE A 68 5.03 9.90 9.63
CA PHE A 68 4.69 8.52 9.23
C PHE A 68 3.94 8.48 7.90
N GLY A 69 3.10 9.47 7.66
CA GLY A 69 2.38 9.69 6.41
C GLY A 69 3.24 10.17 5.24
N LEU A 70 4.57 10.30 5.40
CA LEU A 70 5.48 10.46 4.26
C LEU A 70 5.70 9.11 3.56
N MET A 71 5.77 8.01 4.31
CA MET A 71 5.95 6.67 3.74
C MET A 71 4.68 6.14 3.07
N SER A 72 3.50 6.61 3.48
CA SER A 72 2.23 6.18 2.90
C SER A 72 2.12 6.48 1.39
N GLY A 73 2.75 7.56 0.92
CA GLY A 73 2.74 7.97 -0.49
C GLY A 73 3.45 7.01 -1.46
N ILE A 74 4.32 6.14 -0.95
CA ILE A 74 5.01 5.11 -1.75
C ILE A 74 4.09 3.92 -2.06
N THR A 75 3.05 3.69 -1.26
CA THR A 75 2.23 2.47 -1.34
C THR A 75 1.57 2.26 -2.70
N VAL A 76 0.85 3.28 -3.19
CA VAL A 76 0.10 3.20 -4.46
C VAL A 76 1.01 2.92 -5.66
N PRO A 77 2.09 3.68 -5.91
CA PRO A 77 2.97 3.39 -7.04
C PRO A 77 3.69 2.04 -6.91
N MET A 78 3.94 1.54 -5.69
CA MET A 78 4.53 0.20 -5.51
C MET A 78 3.54 -0.91 -5.82
N LEU A 79 2.28 -0.81 -5.40
CA LEU A 79 1.25 -1.78 -5.75
C LEU A 79 1.02 -1.82 -7.26
N GLN A 80 0.99 -0.66 -7.91
CA GLN A 80 0.97 -0.55 -9.37
C GLN A 80 2.19 -1.25 -10.00
N ALA A 81 3.40 -0.97 -9.53
CA ALA A 81 4.61 -1.63 -10.02
C ALA A 81 4.56 -3.16 -9.87
N ILE A 82 4.05 -3.70 -8.75
CA ILE A 82 3.89 -5.14 -8.55
C ILE A 82 2.92 -5.73 -9.58
N VAL A 83 1.77 -5.08 -9.80
CA VAL A 83 0.79 -5.52 -10.82
C VAL A 83 1.39 -5.48 -12.22
N ALA A 84 2.12 -4.43 -12.58
CA ALA A 84 2.80 -4.32 -13.87
C ALA A 84 3.86 -5.40 -14.10
N LEU A 85 4.51 -5.88 -13.03
CA LEU A 85 5.49 -6.97 -13.11
C LEU A 85 4.80 -8.35 -13.16
N ALA A 86 3.60 -8.49 -12.59
CA ALA A 86 2.85 -9.74 -12.56
C ALA A 86 2.04 -10.00 -13.84
N VAL A 87 1.75 -8.97 -14.62
CA VAL A 87 0.81 -9.01 -15.73
C VAL A 87 1.53 -8.77 -17.06
N PRO A 88 1.20 -9.53 -18.13
CA PRO A 88 1.69 -9.27 -19.48
C PRO A 88 1.37 -7.85 -19.97
N SER A 89 2.32 -7.22 -20.69
CA SER A 89 2.20 -5.83 -21.16
C SER A 89 0.94 -5.55 -21.99
N ASN A 90 0.39 -6.55 -22.68
CA ASN A 90 -0.83 -6.44 -23.49
C ASN A 90 -2.12 -6.34 -22.65
N GLU A 91 -2.11 -6.79 -21.40
CA GLU A 91 -3.27 -6.78 -20.51
C GLU A 91 -3.18 -5.66 -19.45
N LEU A 92 -2.01 -5.04 -19.30
CA LEU A 92 -1.75 -4.02 -18.28
C LEU A 92 -2.71 -2.82 -18.36
N GLY A 93 -2.98 -2.35 -19.59
CA GLY A 93 -3.91 -1.25 -19.82
C GLY A 93 -5.33 -1.57 -19.37
N LYS A 94 -5.79 -2.82 -19.55
CA LYS A 94 -7.12 -3.24 -19.11
C LYS A 94 -7.23 -3.27 -17.60
N ILE A 95 -6.22 -3.81 -16.92
CA ILE A 95 -6.18 -3.87 -15.45
C ILE A 95 -6.14 -2.47 -14.85
N TYR A 96 -5.28 -1.59 -15.35
CA TYR A 96 -5.22 -0.21 -14.84
C TYR A 96 -6.47 0.60 -15.14
N SER A 97 -7.17 0.31 -16.24
CA SER A 97 -8.49 0.92 -16.50
C SER A 97 -9.51 0.51 -15.44
N LEU A 98 -9.54 -0.78 -15.05
CA LEU A 98 -10.41 -1.26 -13.98
C LEU A 98 -10.06 -0.65 -12.62
N VAL A 99 -8.77 -0.60 -12.29
CA VAL A 99 -8.28 0.04 -11.05
C VAL A 99 -8.68 1.51 -11.00
N SER A 100 -8.49 2.25 -12.10
CA SER A 100 -8.83 3.68 -12.18
C SER A 100 -10.33 3.91 -12.06
N CYS A 101 -11.15 3.05 -12.65
CA CYS A 101 -12.60 3.07 -12.51
C CYS A 101 -13.01 2.90 -11.03
N ALA A 102 -12.48 1.87 -10.36
CA ALA A 102 -12.74 1.62 -8.94
C ALA A 102 -12.26 2.76 -8.04
N GLN A 103 -11.09 3.34 -8.33
CA GLN A 103 -10.57 4.51 -7.62
C GLN A 103 -11.48 5.73 -7.77
N THR A 104 -12.07 5.94 -8.95
CA THR A 104 -12.99 7.05 -9.20
C THR A 104 -14.35 6.83 -8.52
N MET A 105 -14.80 5.58 -8.41
CA MET A 105 -16.02 5.23 -7.68
C MET A 105 -15.86 5.39 -6.16
N SER A 106 -14.66 5.18 -5.64
CA SER A 106 -14.37 5.25 -4.20
C SER A 106 -14.80 6.58 -3.55
N PRO A 107 -14.41 7.77 -4.04
CA PRO A 107 -14.87 9.05 -3.48
C PRO A 107 -16.37 9.29 -3.71
N LEU A 108 -16.96 8.73 -4.78
CA LEU A 108 -18.39 8.85 -5.07
C LEU A 108 -19.25 8.22 -3.98
N LEU A 109 -18.82 7.06 -3.46
CA LEU A 109 -19.48 6.37 -2.34
C LEU A 109 -19.05 6.95 -0.99
N SER A 110 -17.77 7.30 -0.87
CA SER A 110 -17.16 7.76 0.37
C SER A 110 -17.69 9.13 0.81
N ALA A 111 -17.90 10.08 -0.11
CA ALA A 111 -18.40 11.41 0.23
C ALA A 111 -19.78 11.43 0.94
N PRO A 112 -20.84 10.78 0.42
CA PRO A 112 -22.13 10.73 1.11
C PRO A 112 -22.07 9.87 2.38
N LEU A 113 -21.32 8.77 2.36
CA LEU A 113 -21.16 7.91 3.53
C LEU A 113 -20.47 8.65 4.69
N TYR A 114 -19.39 9.38 4.41
CA TYR A 114 -18.72 10.21 5.40
C TYR A 114 -19.59 11.35 5.89
N THR A 115 -20.39 11.97 5.02
CA THR A 115 -21.35 12.99 5.46
C THR A 115 -22.40 12.39 6.42
N PHE A 116 -22.91 11.20 6.12
CA PHE A 116 -23.87 10.51 6.98
C PHE A 116 -23.26 10.13 8.34
N ILE A 117 -22.08 9.52 8.33
CA ILE A 117 -21.36 9.14 9.56
C ILE A 117 -21.04 10.38 10.36
N TYR A 118 -20.47 11.42 9.74
CA TYR A 118 -20.13 12.67 10.39
C TYR A 118 -21.34 13.29 11.09
N ASN A 119 -22.49 13.41 10.41
CA ASN A 119 -23.73 13.93 11.01
C ASN A 119 -24.22 13.09 12.20
N LYS A 120 -23.96 11.79 12.22
CA LYS A 120 -24.33 10.88 13.33
C LYS A 120 -23.34 10.92 14.49
N THR A 121 -22.03 11.10 14.24
CA THR A 121 -20.97 11.06 15.26
C THR A 121 -20.49 12.41 15.74
N LEU A 122 -20.92 13.52 15.11
CA LEU A 122 -20.54 14.90 15.44
C LEU A 122 -20.72 15.23 16.92
N ASN A 123 -21.79 14.69 17.53
CA ASN A 123 -22.14 14.96 18.92
C ASN A 123 -21.35 14.15 19.96
N PHE A 124 -20.61 13.10 19.55
CA PHE A 124 -19.95 12.17 20.48
C PHE A 124 -18.43 12.20 20.36
N TYR A 125 -17.87 12.13 19.15
CA TYR A 125 -16.42 12.22 18.93
C TYR A 125 -16.06 12.54 17.47
N PRO A 126 -15.51 13.74 17.16
CA PRO A 126 -15.19 14.14 15.79
C PRO A 126 -14.05 13.33 15.16
N GLY A 127 -13.24 12.61 15.96
CA GLY A 127 -12.16 11.75 15.48
C GLY A 127 -12.60 10.34 15.04
N PHE A 128 -13.88 9.97 15.21
CA PHE A 128 -14.35 8.60 14.97
C PHE A 128 -14.18 8.13 13.51
N PHE A 129 -14.27 9.05 12.54
CA PHE A 129 -14.09 8.69 11.13
C PHE A 129 -12.68 8.15 10.84
N ASN A 130 -11.65 8.67 11.51
CA ASN A 130 -10.27 8.20 11.33
C ASN A 130 -10.10 6.75 11.81
N PHE A 131 -10.87 6.29 12.79
CA PHE A 131 -10.86 4.89 13.22
C PHE A 131 -11.42 3.95 12.16
N ILE A 132 -12.50 4.35 11.48
CA ILE A 132 -13.06 3.59 10.35
C ILE A 132 -12.02 3.48 9.23
N THR A 133 -11.39 4.60 8.88
CA THR A 133 -10.33 4.63 7.86
C THR A 133 -9.12 3.78 8.27
N THR A 134 -8.72 3.81 9.53
CA THR A 134 -7.64 2.96 10.06
C THR A 134 -7.99 1.48 9.94
N GLY A 135 -9.24 1.10 10.24
CA GLY A 135 -9.74 -0.27 10.05
C GLY A 135 -9.62 -0.76 8.61
N LEU A 136 -10.01 0.08 7.64
CA LEU A 136 -9.88 -0.25 6.22
C LEU A 136 -8.41 -0.42 5.78
N TYR A 137 -7.51 0.43 6.27
CA TYR A 137 -6.08 0.27 5.97
C TYR A 137 -5.48 -0.97 6.63
N LEU A 138 -5.93 -1.34 7.83
CA LEU A 138 -5.54 -2.60 8.48
C LEU A 138 -6.02 -3.81 7.68
N GLU A 139 -7.24 -3.79 7.18
CA GLU A 139 -7.76 -4.85 6.30
C GLU A 139 -6.89 -5.01 5.04
N CYS A 140 -6.59 -3.89 4.36
CA CYS A 140 -5.66 -3.88 3.22
C CYS A 140 -4.27 -4.44 3.58
N PHE A 141 -3.75 -4.12 4.76
CA PHE A 141 -2.49 -4.64 5.24
C PHE A 141 -2.54 -6.16 5.47
N CYS A 142 -3.61 -6.67 6.08
CA CYS A 142 -3.84 -8.10 6.26
C CYS A 142 -3.90 -8.85 4.91
N VAL A 143 -4.62 -8.30 3.93
CA VAL A 143 -4.69 -8.88 2.57
C VAL A 143 -3.31 -8.93 1.93
N MET A 144 -2.50 -7.86 2.05
CA MET A 144 -1.14 -7.89 1.50
C MET A 144 -0.22 -8.89 2.22
N ILE A 145 -0.38 -9.09 3.52
CA ILE A 145 0.33 -10.16 4.24
C ILE A 145 -0.08 -11.53 3.71
N LEU A 146 -1.38 -11.75 3.48
CA LEU A 146 -1.87 -13.01 2.92
C LEU A 146 -1.31 -13.24 1.52
N ILE A 147 -1.34 -12.24 0.63
CA ILE A 147 -0.74 -12.33 -0.71
C ILE A 147 0.74 -12.70 -0.62
N ASN A 148 1.52 -12.00 0.21
CA ASN A 148 2.93 -12.30 0.43
C ASN A 148 3.15 -13.72 0.97
N TYR A 149 2.28 -14.18 1.87
CA TYR A 149 2.33 -15.53 2.39
C TYR A 149 2.05 -16.57 1.31
N TYR A 150 1.02 -16.36 0.49
CA TYR A 150 0.67 -17.23 -0.64
C TYR A 150 1.77 -17.24 -1.70
N GLU A 151 2.33 -16.10 -2.08
CA GLU A 151 3.46 -16.03 -3.02
C GLU A 151 4.64 -16.85 -2.51
N ARG A 152 5.03 -16.69 -1.25
CA ARG A 152 6.11 -17.49 -0.63
C ARG A 152 5.80 -18.98 -0.63
N ARG A 153 4.53 -19.37 -0.42
CA ARG A 153 4.09 -20.77 -0.49
C ARG A 153 4.17 -21.32 -1.91
N VAL A 154 3.73 -20.56 -2.90
CA VAL A 154 3.76 -20.95 -4.32
C VAL A 154 5.19 -21.05 -4.82
N THR A 155 6.05 -20.06 -4.57
CA THR A 155 7.48 -20.13 -4.95
C THR A 155 8.17 -21.33 -4.32
N LYS A 156 7.88 -21.65 -3.05
CA LYS A 156 8.41 -22.86 -2.40
C LYS A 156 7.94 -24.15 -3.07
N ARG A 157 6.67 -24.22 -3.48
CA ARG A 157 6.10 -25.38 -4.19
C ARG A 157 6.74 -25.55 -5.57
N VAL A 158 6.86 -24.47 -6.34
CA VAL A 158 7.48 -24.51 -7.68
C VAL A 158 8.91 -25.01 -7.58
N LYS A 159 9.73 -24.46 -6.67
CA LYS A 159 11.11 -24.94 -6.45
C LYS A 159 11.19 -26.41 -6.04
N ALA A 160 10.25 -26.89 -5.23
CA ALA A 160 10.19 -28.30 -4.83
C ALA A 160 9.82 -29.21 -6.01
N THR A 161 8.95 -28.75 -6.92
CA THR A 161 8.61 -29.48 -8.15
C THR A 161 9.78 -29.50 -9.13
N GLU A 162 10.48 -28.38 -9.33
CA GLU A 162 11.68 -28.28 -10.18
C GLU A 162 12.80 -29.18 -9.65
N ALA A 163 13.06 -29.21 -8.34
CA ALA A 163 14.05 -30.09 -7.73
C ALA A 163 13.72 -31.58 -7.97
N LYS A 164 12.44 -31.97 -7.86
CA LYS A 164 11.99 -33.34 -8.16
C LYS A 164 12.15 -33.71 -9.64
N ASN A 165 11.90 -32.77 -10.54
CA ASN A 165 12.07 -33.00 -11.98
C ASN A 165 13.56 -33.14 -12.35
N ALA A 166 14.43 -32.32 -11.76
CA ALA A 166 15.88 -32.40 -11.95
C ALA A 166 16.48 -33.73 -11.44
N GLU A 167 16.00 -34.25 -10.30
CA GLU A 167 16.40 -35.57 -9.79
C GLU A 167 15.96 -36.71 -10.71
N LYS A 168 14.76 -36.61 -11.30
CA LYS A 168 14.27 -37.61 -12.27
C LYS A 168 15.08 -37.63 -13.56
N GLU A 169 15.36 -36.47 -14.15
CA GLU A 169 16.18 -36.37 -15.37
C GLU A 169 17.61 -36.88 -15.14
N THR A 170 18.17 -36.67 -13.95
CA THR A 170 19.50 -37.19 -13.59
C THR A 170 19.51 -38.72 -13.41
N SER A 171 18.41 -39.30 -12.90
CA SER A 171 18.27 -40.75 -12.73
C SER A 171 17.98 -41.48 -14.06
N GLU A 172 17.35 -40.82 -15.02
CA GLU A 172 16.98 -41.42 -16.31
C GLU A 172 18.14 -41.34 -17.32
N ASN A 173 19.00 -40.32 -17.22
CA ASN A 173 20.19 -40.15 -18.06
C ASN A 173 21.46 -40.91 -17.58
N ASN A 174 21.37 -41.73 -16.53
CA ASN A 174 22.49 -42.59 -16.09
C ASN A 174 22.12 -44.08 -16.14
N PRO A 175 22.15 -44.74 -17.32
CA PRO A 175 21.79 -46.16 -17.44
C PRO A 175 22.97 -47.15 -17.25
N THR A 176 24.12 -46.74 -16.71
CA THR A 176 25.25 -47.67 -16.51
C THR A 176 25.45 -48.02 -15.03
N ALA A 177 24.80 -49.10 -14.61
CA ALA A 177 25.26 -50.03 -13.59
C ALA A 177 25.00 -51.47 -14.08
#